data_AF-A0A8T3NSP5-F1
#
_entry.id   AF-A0A8T3NSP5-F1
#
_cell.length_a   1.000
_cell.length_b   1.000
_cell.length_c   1.000
_cell.angle_alpha   90.00
_cell.angle_beta   90.00
_cell.angle_gamma   90.00
#
_symmetry.space_group_name_H-M   'P 1'
#
loop_
_entity.id
_entity.type
_entity.pdbx_description
1 polymer ?
#
loop_
_entity_poly.entity_id
_entity_poly.type
_entity_poly.pdbx_seq_one_letter_code
_entity_poly.pdbx_strand_id
1 'polypeptide(L)'
;MAATVSIIDTALAGQGIRVAAPIVPYRPAEPASLAAAARVILQADVQDPGAGYVGIYELRDTASAAARGAEFADYLESGFGQTNYPLDAQFALAQVGSTLVFTWWSIGRSTDPALARLAFDTVAGVGQPIPVVK
;
A
#
# COMPACT_ATOMS: atom_id res chain seq x y z
N MET A 1 -11.57 -9.06 0.45
CA MET A 1 -10.22 -9.02 1.06
C MET A 1 -9.34 -10.18 0.62
N ALA A 2 -9.70 -11.46 0.90
CA ALA A 2 -8.85 -12.62 0.56
C ALA A 2 -8.50 -12.72 -0.95
N ALA A 3 -9.45 -12.39 -1.82
CA ALA A 3 -9.20 -12.30 -3.26
C ALA A 3 -8.13 -11.24 -3.60
N THR A 4 -8.20 -10.05 -3.00
CA THR A 4 -7.20 -8.98 -3.18
C THR A 4 -5.82 -9.41 -2.69
N VAL A 5 -5.75 -10.10 -1.54
CA VAL A 5 -4.48 -10.69 -1.04
C VAL A 5 -3.89 -11.65 -2.07
N SER A 6 -4.70 -12.55 -2.63
CA SER A 6 -4.25 -13.52 -3.64
C SER A 6 -3.78 -12.85 -4.93
N ILE A 7 -4.41 -11.75 -5.36
CA ILE A 7 -3.96 -10.97 -6.52
C ILE A 7 -2.58 -10.37 -6.26
N ILE A 8 -2.38 -9.75 -5.09
CA ILE A 8 -1.08 -9.15 -4.71
C ILE A 8 0.02 -10.21 -4.62
N ASP A 9 -0.27 -11.33 -3.96
CA ASP A 9 0.66 -12.46 -3.83
C ASP A 9 1.07 -13.01 -5.21
N THR A 10 0.09 -13.24 -6.09
CA THR A 10 0.36 -13.72 -7.45
C THR A 10 1.19 -12.72 -8.27
N ALA A 11 0.87 -11.42 -8.18
CA ALA A 11 1.57 -10.38 -8.93
C ALA A 11 3.05 -10.28 -8.52
N LEU A 12 3.32 -10.28 -7.21
CA LEU A 12 4.68 -10.21 -6.68
C LEU A 12 5.45 -11.52 -6.91
N ALA A 13 4.79 -12.69 -6.76
CA ALA A 13 5.39 -13.97 -7.08
C ALA A 13 5.82 -14.07 -8.56
N GLY A 14 5.07 -13.43 -9.47
CA GLY A 14 5.45 -13.29 -10.89
C GLY A 14 6.74 -12.51 -11.12
N GLN A 15 7.17 -11.68 -10.17
CA GLN A 15 8.45 -10.98 -10.15
C GLN A 15 9.52 -11.71 -9.31
N GLY A 16 9.23 -12.91 -8.81
CA GLY A 16 10.11 -13.63 -7.89
C GLY A 16 10.13 -13.06 -6.46
N ILE A 17 9.19 -12.16 -6.12
CA ILE A 17 9.09 -11.50 -4.82
C ILE A 17 8.05 -12.24 -3.98
N ARG A 18 8.42 -12.63 -2.76
CA ARG A 18 7.50 -13.29 -1.82
C ARG A 18 6.79 -12.25 -0.96
N VAL A 19 5.57 -12.55 -0.53
CA VAL A 19 4.89 -11.79 0.51
C VAL A 19 4.61 -12.64 1.74
N ALA A 20 4.70 -12.01 2.90
CA ALA A 20 4.34 -12.62 4.17
C ALA A 20 3.66 -11.59 5.09
N ALA A 21 3.20 -12.04 6.25
CA ALA A 21 2.87 -11.12 7.33
C ALA A 21 4.14 -10.35 7.75
N PRO A 22 4.04 -9.06 8.11
CA PRO A 22 5.20 -8.27 8.46
C PRO A 22 5.84 -8.79 9.74
N ILE A 23 7.18 -8.75 9.79
CA ILE A 23 7.95 -9.18 10.97
C ILE A 23 7.75 -8.18 12.13
N VAL A 24 7.64 -6.89 11.79
CA VAL A 24 7.34 -5.81 12.73
C VAL A 24 5.91 -5.34 12.51
N PRO A 25 5.09 -5.21 13.57
CA PRO A 25 3.76 -4.64 13.45
C PRO A 25 3.82 -3.27 12.77
N TYR A 26 3.06 -3.11 11.70
CA TYR A 26 2.99 -1.87 10.94
C TYR A 26 1.54 -1.41 10.83
N ARG A 27 1.34 -0.10 10.98
CA ARG A 27 0.07 0.55 10.68
C ARG A 27 0.37 1.77 9.80
N PRO A 28 -0.17 1.84 8.58
CA PRO A 28 -0.07 3.02 7.74
C PRO A 28 -0.58 4.27 8.44
N ALA A 29 -0.04 5.42 8.06
CA ALA A 29 -0.68 6.69 8.35
C ALA A 29 -1.91 6.82 7.43
N GLU A 30 -3.05 6.35 7.95
CA GLU A 30 -4.35 6.33 7.29
C GLU A 30 -5.27 7.42 7.88
N PRO A 31 -6.23 7.95 7.09
CA PRO A 31 -7.25 8.86 7.60
C PRO A 31 -8.11 8.19 8.69
N ALA A 32 -8.69 9.00 9.58
CA ALA A 32 -9.47 8.50 10.72
C ALA A 32 -10.66 7.61 10.30
N SER A 33 -11.23 7.85 9.12
CA SER A 33 -12.32 7.04 8.57
C SER A 33 -11.94 5.59 8.27
N LEU A 34 -10.66 5.29 8.08
CA LEU A 34 -10.14 3.94 7.86
C LEU A 34 -9.72 3.24 9.16
N ALA A 35 -9.71 3.94 10.30
CA ALA A 35 -9.18 3.39 11.54
C ALA A 35 -9.89 2.11 12.02
N ALA A 36 -11.20 2.00 11.73
CA ALA A 36 -12.03 0.85 12.07
C ALA A 36 -12.20 -0.15 10.90
N ALA A 37 -11.65 0.14 9.73
CA ALA A 37 -11.74 -0.77 8.59
C ALA A 37 -10.95 -2.05 8.89
N ALA A 38 -11.52 -3.21 8.55
CA ALA A 38 -10.79 -4.46 8.60
C ALA A 38 -9.61 -4.36 7.62
N ARG A 39 -8.41 -4.69 8.08
CA ARG A 39 -7.19 -4.58 7.26
C ARG A 39 -6.28 -5.78 7.40
N VAL A 40 -5.58 -6.08 6.31
CA VAL A 40 -4.45 -6.99 6.26
C VAL A 40 -3.22 -6.19 5.86
N ILE A 41 -2.12 -6.42 6.57
CA ILE A 41 -0.81 -5.88 6.21
C ILE A 41 0.04 -7.03 5.70
N LEU A 42 0.59 -6.87 4.50
CA LEU A 42 1.59 -7.75 3.92
C LEU A 42 2.92 -7.02 3.87
N GLN A 43 4.00 -7.78 3.82
CA GLN A 43 5.35 -7.29 3.58
C GLN A 43 5.98 -8.10 2.45
N ALA A 44 6.42 -7.39 1.42
CA ALA A 44 7.24 -7.97 0.35
C ALA A 44 8.66 -8.24 0.87
N ASP A 45 9.20 -9.42 0.56
CA ASP A 45 10.57 -9.79 0.87
C ASP A 45 11.52 -9.08 -0.10
N VAL A 46 11.83 -7.83 0.24
CA VAL A 46 12.77 -6.96 -0.48
C VAL A 46 14.10 -6.84 0.26
N GLN A 47 14.39 -7.78 1.17
CA GLN A 47 15.58 -7.80 2.03
C GLN A 47 15.71 -6.61 3.01
N ASP A 48 14.68 -5.77 3.11
CA ASP A 48 14.60 -4.65 4.05
C ASP A 48 13.30 -4.73 4.88
N PRO A 49 13.38 -4.93 6.20
CA PRO A 49 12.22 -5.00 7.07
C PRO A 49 11.48 -3.66 7.24
N GLY A 50 12.06 -2.54 6.78
CA GLY A 50 11.45 -1.21 6.78
C GLY A 50 10.73 -0.83 5.46
N ALA A 51 10.86 -1.65 4.42
CA ALA A 51 10.29 -1.39 3.10
C ALA A 51 9.27 -2.46 2.68
N GLY A 52 8.54 -2.18 1.58
CA GLY A 52 7.69 -3.18 0.92
C GLY A 52 6.37 -3.50 1.63
N TYR A 53 5.88 -2.62 2.50
CA TYR A 53 4.59 -2.80 3.15
C TYR A 53 3.42 -2.58 2.18
N VAL A 54 2.44 -3.48 2.22
CA VAL A 54 1.19 -3.38 1.47
C VAL A 54 0.02 -3.46 2.44
N GLY A 55 -0.75 -2.38 2.56
CA GLY A 55 -1.97 -2.33 3.34
C GLY A 55 -3.19 -2.61 2.46
N ILE A 56 -4.01 -3.58 2.86
CA ILE A 56 -5.27 -3.93 2.17
C ILE A 56 -6.42 -3.68 3.13
N TYR A 57 -7.32 -2.76 2.78
CA TYR A 57 -8.48 -2.39 3.58
C TYR A 57 -9.75 -2.94 2.96
N GLU A 58 -10.62 -3.56 3.76
CA GLU A 58 -11.95 -3.98 3.34
C GLU A 58 -12.98 -2.90 3.71
N LEU A 59 -13.76 -2.50 2.71
CA LEU A 59 -14.85 -1.55 2.85
C LEU A 59 -16.18 -2.24 2.56
N ARG A 60 -17.29 -1.60 2.93
CA ARG A 60 -18.64 -2.16 2.78
C ARG A 60 -18.97 -2.56 1.35
N ASP A 61 -18.58 -1.71 0.40
CA ASP A 61 -18.89 -1.84 -1.02
C ASP A 61 -17.92 -1.01 -1.87
N THR A 62 -18.01 -1.17 -3.20
CA THR A 62 -17.19 -0.46 -4.19
C THR A 62 -17.32 1.07 -4.10
N ALA A 63 -18.50 1.59 -3.79
CA ALA A 63 -18.72 3.04 -3.69
C ALA A 63 -18.05 3.62 -2.43
N SER A 64 -18.11 2.89 -1.32
CA SER A 64 -17.43 3.22 -0.08
C SER A 64 -15.91 3.16 -0.25
N ALA A 65 -15.40 2.14 -0.96
CA ALA A 65 -13.98 2.06 -1.31
C ALA A 65 -13.54 3.26 -2.15
N ALA A 66 -14.30 3.65 -3.17
CA ALA A 66 -13.98 4.83 -3.99
C ALA A 66 -13.94 6.12 -3.14
N ALA A 67 -14.96 6.35 -2.30
CA ALA A 67 -15.03 7.53 -1.46
C ALA A 67 -13.91 7.61 -0.42
N ARG A 68 -13.60 6.49 0.26
CA ARG A 68 -12.50 6.42 1.24
C ARG A 68 -11.13 6.43 0.57
N GLY A 69 -11.05 5.94 -0.66
CA GLY A 69 -9.85 6.01 -1.49
C GLY A 69 -9.49 7.46 -1.80
N ALA A 70 -10.47 8.26 -2.25
CA ALA A 70 -10.27 9.69 -2.49
C ALA A 70 -9.84 10.43 -1.20
N GLU A 71 -10.52 10.18 -0.08
CA GLU A 71 -10.13 10.76 1.22
C GLU A 71 -8.70 10.36 1.64
N PHE A 72 -8.30 9.11 1.38
CA PHE A 72 -6.96 8.65 1.72
C PHE A 72 -5.92 9.30 0.79
N ALA A 73 -6.22 9.46 -0.50
CA ALA A 73 -5.36 10.24 -1.39
C ALA A 73 -5.18 11.67 -0.85
N ASP A 74 -6.26 12.41 -0.61
CA ASP A 74 -6.22 13.76 -0.05
C ASP A 74 -5.42 13.83 1.27
N TYR A 75 -5.58 12.81 2.12
CA TYR A 75 -4.83 12.71 3.37
C TYR A 75 -3.33 12.53 3.13
N LEU A 76 -2.92 11.67 2.19
CA LEU A 76 -1.52 11.46 1.83
C LEU A 76 -0.89 12.72 1.20
N GLU A 77 -1.68 13.52 0.48
CA GLU A 77 -1.26 14.81 -0.06
C GLU A 77 -1.14 15.88 1.04
N SER A 78 -1.89 15.73 2.13
CA SER A 78 -1.81 16.67 3.26
C SER A 78 -0.43 16.60 3.94
N GLY A 79 0.05 17.76 4.43
CA GLY A 79 1.29 17.82 5.19
C GLY A 79 1.31 16.92 6.42
N PHE A 80 0.15 16.63 7.03
CA PHE A 80 0.04 15.69 8.15
C PHE A 80 0.17 14.23 7.72
N GLY A 81 -0.37 13.85 6.56
CA GLY A 81 -0.15 12.51 6.01
C GLY A 81 1.32 12.30 5.64
N GLN A 82 1.94 13.30 5.00
CA GLN A 82 3.33 13.23 4.56
C GLN A 82 4.36 13.14 5.70
N THR A 83 4.14 13.80 6.85
CA THR A 83 5.11 13.82 7.97
C THR A 83 5.33 12.45 8.62
N ASN A 84 4.44 11.49 8.38
CA ASN A 84 4.58 10.11 8.86
C ASN A 84 5.51 9.26 7.97
N TYR A 85 5.95 9.79 6.83
CA TYR A 85 6.78 9.08 5.86
C TYR A 85 8.11 9.82 5.60
N PRO A 86 9.12 9.13 5.03
CA PRO A 86 10.33 9.79 4.52
C PRO A 86 10.01 10.89 3.51
N LEU A 87 10.85 11.93 3.45
CA LEU A 87 10.69 13.04 2.51
C LEU A 87 10.67 12.58 1.04
N ASP A 88 11.38 11.52 0.70
CA ASP A 88 11.46 10.95 -0.65
C ASP A 88 10.40 9.87 -0.91
N ALA A 89 9.48 9.63 0.03
CA ALA A 89 8.45 8.61 -0.12
C ALA A 89 7.58 8.84 -1.36
N GLN A 90 7.40 7.78 -2.15
CA GLN A 90 6.43 7.62 -3.21
C GLN A 90 5.24 6.82 -2.68
N PHE A 91 4.04 7.17 -3.11
CA PHE A 91 2.80 6.53 -2.67
C PHE A 91 2.09 5.92 -3.87
N ALA A 92 1.47 4.77 -3.67
CA ALA A 92 0.49 4.23 -4.59
C ALA A 92 -0.75 3.78 -3.82
N LEU A 93 -1.90 4.18 -4.32
CA LEU A 93 -3.20 3.82 -3.81
C LEU A 93 -4.05 3.31 -4.98
N ALA A 94 -4.72 2.19 -4.79
CA ALA A 94 -5.58 1.61 -5.81
C ALA A 94 -6.81 0.96 -5.19
N GLN A 95 -7.86 0.85 -6.00
CA GLN A 95 -9.10 0.17 -5.65
C GLN A 95 -9.21 -1.18 -6.37
N VAL A 96 -9.55 -2.22 -5.62
CA VAL A 96 -9.90 -3.55 -6.14
C VAL A 96 -11.28 -3.92 -5.58
N GLY A 97 -12.35 -3.69 -6.35
CA GLY A 97 -13.72 -3.92 -5.88
C GLY A 97 -14.05 -3.10 -4.63
N SER A 98 -14.41 -3.77 -3.53
CA SER A 98 -14.66 -3.17 -2.21
C SER A 98 -13.40 -2.95 -1.37
N THR A 99 -12.20 -3.19 -1.91
CA THR A 99 -10.94 -3.03 -1.16
C THR A 99 -10.10 -1.88 -1.66
N LEU A 100 -9.32 -1.29 -0.76
CA LEU A 100 -8.23 -0.37 -1.06
C LEU A 100 -6.89 -1.06 -0.84
N VAL A 101 -5.95 -0.82 -1.75
CA VAL A 101 -4.56 -1.28 -1.67
C VAL A 101 -3.67 -0.06 -1.58
N PHE A 102 -2.92 0.07 -0.50
CA PHE A 102 -1.96 1.14 -0.27
C PHE A 102 -0.55 0.56 -0.14
N THR A 103 0.41 1.15 -0.85
CA THR A 103 1.83 0.88 -0.68
C THR A 103 2.63 2.18 -0.77
N TRP A 104 3.82 2.18 -0.18
CA TRP A 104 4.75 3.29 -0.28
C TRP A 104 6.19 2.78 -0.39
N TRP A 105 7.05 3.62 -0.96
CA TRP A 105 8.45 3.30 -1.19
C TRP A 105 9.34 4.54 -1.02
N SER A 106 10.53 4.37 -0.47
CA SER A 106 11.57 5.41 -0.33
C SER A 106 12.88 4.85 -0.85
N ILE A 107 13.52 5.54 -1.79
CA ILE A 107 14.80 5.13 -2.34
C ILE A 107 15.91 5.24 -1.29
N GLY A 108 15.89 6.28 -0.46
CA GLY A 108 16.91 6.56 0.54
C GLY A 108 16.87 5.63 1.76
N ARG A 109 15.79 4.85 1.95
CA ARG A 109 15.69 3.86 3.03
C ARG A 109 15.96 2.43 2.61
N SER A 110 15.88 2.11 1.32
CA SER A 110 16.06 0.73 0.84
C SER A 110 17.53 0.35 0.71
N THR A 111 17.88 -0.83 1.23
CA THR A 111 19.19 -1.46 0.98
C THR A 111 19.30 -2.05 -0.43
N ASP A 112 18.17 -2.39 -1.05
CA ASP A 112 18.05 -2.74 -2.47
C ASP A 112 16.98 -1.86 -3.15
N PRO A 113 17.36 -0.67 -3.63
CA PRO A 113 16.42 0.25 -4.28
C PRO A 113 15.71 -0.32 -5.50
N ALA A 114 16.36 -1.20 -6.27
CA ALA A 114 15.81 -1.74 -7.50
C ALA A 114 14.70 -2.75 -7.19
N LEU A 115 14.94 -3.66 -6.25
CA LEU A 115 13.95 -4.66 -5.84
C LEU A 115 12.76 -4.01 -5.13
N ALA A 116 13.01 -3.03 -4.26
CA ALA A 116 11.94 -2.29 -3.59
C ALA A 116 11.10 -1.47 -4.57
N ARG A 117 11.73 -0.86 -5.60
CA ARG A 117 11.01 -0.19 -6.68
C ARG A 117 10.15 -1.15 -7.48
N LEU A 118 10.70 -2.31 -7.85
CA LEU A 118 9.96 -3.34 -8.59
C LEU A 118 8.74 -3.83 -7.81
N ALA A 119 8.88 -4.07 -6.50
CA ALA A 119 7.77 -4.43 -5.63
C ALA A 119 6.69 -3.33 -5.59
N PHE A 120 7.11 -2.07 -5.43
CA PHE A 120 6.22 -0.92 -5.45
C PHE A 120 5.44 -0.81 -6.77
N ASP A 121 6.14 -0.80 -7.91
CA ASP A 121 5.52 -0.67 -9.23
C ASP A 121 4.56 -1.84 -9.52
N THR A 122 4.91 -3.05 -9.07
CA THR A 122 4.05 -4.24 -9.20
C THR A 122 2.75 -4.09 -8.42
N VAL A 123 2.82 -3.62 -7.17
CA VAL A 123 1.62 -3.38 -6.35
C VAL A 123 0.83 -2.19 -6.87
N ALA A 124 1.48 -1.13 -7.33
CA ALA A 124 0.84 0.05 -7.92
C ALA A 124 0.04 -0.29 -9.19
N GLY A 125 0.43 -1.34 -9.91
CA GLY A 125 -0.29 -1.85 -11.08
C GLY A 125 -1.53 -2.69 -10.76
N VAL A 126 -1.82 -2.97 -9.48
CA VAL A 126 -2.95 -3.82 -9.08
C VAL A 126 -4.20 -2.99 -8.84
N GLY A 127 -5.24 -3.24 -9.66
CA GLY A 127 -6.54 -2.59 -9.51
C GLY A 127 -6.69 -1.30 -10.31
N GLN A 128 -7.65 -0.47 -9.93
CA GLN A 128 -7.87 0.85 -10.51
C GLN A 128 -7.10 1.89 -9.70
N PRO A 129 -6.15 2.62 -10.31
CA PRO A 129 -5.34 3.59 -9.59
C PRO A 129 -6.18 4.76 -9.07
N ILE A 130 -5.92 5.15 -7.83
CA ILE A 130 -6.42 6.39 -7.23
C ILE A 130 -5.22 7.35 -7.18
N PRO A 131 -5.24 8.44 -7.96
CA PRO A 131 -4.12 9.38 -7.99
C PRO A 131 -3.78 9.93 -6.60
N VAL A 132 -2.49 9.97 -6.29
CA VAL A 132 -1.93 10.68 -5.14
C VAL A 132 -0.92 11.67 -5.70
N VAL A 133 -1.24 12.96 -5.63
CA VAL A 133 -0.44 14.06 -6.16
C VAL A 133 0.44 14.63 -5.05
N LYS A 134 1.73 14.31 -5.12
CA LYS A 134 2.72 14.88 -4.20
C LYS A 134 3.22 16.25 -4.67
#